data_AF-A0A1C1A6H7-F1
#
_entry.id   AF-A0A1C1A6H7-F1
#
_cell.length_a   1.000
_cell.length_b   1.000
_cell.length_c   1.000
_cell.angle_alpha   90.00
_cell.angle_beta   90.00
_cell.angle_gamma   90.00
#
_symmetry.space_group_name_H-M   'P 1'
#
loop_
_entity.id
_entity.type
_entity.pdbx_description
1 polymer ?
#
loop_
_entity_poly.entity_id
_entity_poly.type
_entity_poly.pdbx_seq_one_letter_code
_entity_poly.pdbx_strand_id
1 'polypeptide(L)'
;MDESINGRTSFTDRSPNTTAELARYYPLGTPSASVHRYVNKVRSSYSLFRHSDIDLKDFPDLPSYPSYVSEVLHVDRIVGDVPNKSKALDALAARNTELNQTVPDPDHPGKTMSWKQVNLIFVNMGTDLPQEYGYALQDKWKNGNKNDFIVSFSPASDGSMNWVHAFSWSEVDILKLEVQDYLMEQGAGQDFVPIVNHVAQMVADQFVRKQFADFNYLQIEVSNTSTYMIWGLEMSLLGFYMYRRIRTFLRRRRRNITFDY
;
A
#
# COMPACT_ATOMS: atom_id res chain seq x y z
N MET A 1 -0.99 -32.12 -7.56
CA MET A 1 -0.06 -32.86 -8.44
C MET A 1 -0.29 -32.27 -9.81
N ASP A 2 0.45 -31.21 -10.13
CA ASP A 2 0.19 -30.39 -11.32
C ASP A 2 1.16 -30.80 -12.42
N GLU A 3 0.71 -31.74 -13.25
CA GLU A 3 1.34 -31.95 -14.55
C GLU A 3 0.98 -30.77 -15.45
N SER A 4 1.99 -30.00 -15.87
CA SER A 4 1.78 -29.08 -16.99
C SER A 4 1.45 -29.88 -18.24
N ILE A 5 0.68 -29.29 -19.14
CA ILE A 5 0.29 -29.85 -20.46
C ILE A 5 1.51 -30.29 -21.32
N ASN A 6 2.72 -29.93 -20.89
CA ASN A 6 3.99 -30.17 -21.57
C ASN A 6 4.88 -31.20 -20.82
N GLY A 7 4.43 -31.76 -19.69
CA GLY A 7 5.21 -32.66 -18.83
C GLY A 7 6.41 -31.99 -18.14
N ARG A 8 6.46 -30.65 -18.09
CA ARG A 8 7.53 -29.88 -17.43
C ARG A 8 7.01 -29.22 -16.15
N THR A 9 7.61 -29.57 -15.02
CA THR A 9 7.12 -29.28 -13.66
C THR A 9 7.48 -27.89 -13.13
N SER A 10 7.94 -26.95 -13.95
CA SER A 10 8.26 -25.59 -13.48
C SER A 10 8.22 -24.53 -14.58
N PHE A 11 7.70 -23.35 -14.23
CA PHE A 11 7.97 -22.12 -14.97
C PHE A 11 9.47 -21.79 -14.82
N THR A 12 10.19 -21.74 -15.93
CA THR A 12 11.60 -21.31 -15.97
C THR A 12 11.67 -19.96 -16.67
N ASP A 13 12.78 -19.23 -16.52
CA ASP A 13 13.03 -17.95 -17.24
C ASP A 13 12.93 -18.04 -18.78
N ARG A 14 12.75 -19.25 -19.31
CA ARG A 14 12.59 -19.59 -20.72
C ARG A 14 11.18 -20.07 -21.07
N SER A 15 10.18 -19.81 -20.24
CA SER A 15 8.80 -20.20 -20.49
C SER A 15 7.83 -19.23 -19.82
N PRO A 16 6.77 -18.78 -20.51
CA PRO A 16 6.41 -19.08 -21.90
C PRO A 16 7.20 -18.26 -22.94
N ASN A 17 7.58 -18.88 -24.07
CA ASN A 17 8.43 -18.25 -25.10
C ASN A 17 7.64 -17.68 -26.29
N THR A 18 6.33 -17.90 -26.36
CA THR A 18 5.49 -17.39 -27.47
C THR A 18 4.16 -16.85 -26.95
N THR A 19 3.61 -15.84 -27.65
CA THR A 19 2.30 -15.25 -27.33
C THR A 19 1.17 -16.28 -27.39
N ALA A 20 1.28 -17.29 -28.28
CA ALA A 20 0.29 -18.35 -28.41
C ALA A 20 0.33 -19.35 -27.23
N GLU A 21 1.51 -19.67 -26.69
CA GLU A 21 1.64 -20.46 -25.47
C GLU A 21 1.19 -19.66 -24.24
N LEU A 22 1.59 -18.38 -24.15
CA LEU A 22 1.13 -17.48 -23.10
C LEU A 22 -0.41 -17.41 -23.06
N ALA A 23 -1.07 -17.31 -24.22
CA ALA A 23 -2.53 -17.27 -24.31
C ALA A 23 -3.23 -18.58 -23.90
N ARG A 24 -2.52 -19.72 -23.89
CA ARG A 24 -3.06 -20.99 -23.36
C ARG A 24 -3.00 -21.05 -21.83
N TYR A 25 -1.94 -20.52 -21.23
CA TYR A 25 -1.81 -20.41 -19.78
C TYR A 25 -2.64 -19.24 -19.22
N TYR A 26 -2.76 -18.16 -19.98
CA TYR A 26 -3.43 -16.91 -19.60
C TYR A 26 -4.34 -16.45 -20.76
N PRO A 27 -5.59 -16.92 -20.80
CA PRO A 27 -6.57 -16.46 -21.77
C PRO A 27 -6.72 -14.93 -21.77
N LEU A 28 -7.08 -14.37 -22.93
CA LEU A 28 -7.40 -12.95 -23.04
C LEU A 28 -8.57 -12.61 -22.10
N GLY A 29 -8.34 -11.67 -21.17
CA GLY A 29 -9.29 -11.28 -20.14
C GLY A 29 -8.99 -11.83 -18.74
N THR A 30 -7.97 -12.68 -18.57
CA THR A 30 -7.54 -13.13 -17.25
C THR A 30 -7.04 -11.95 -16.41
N PRO A 31 -7.57 -11.75 -15.18
CA PRO A 31 -7.05 -10.76 -14.24
C PRO A 31 -5.57 -11.00 -13.99
N SER A 32 -4.73 -9.98 -14.11
CA SER A 32 -3.30 -10.09 -13.79
C SER A 32 -2.90 -9.01 -12.80
N ALA A 33 -1.93 -9.33 -11.93
CA ALA A 33 -1.37 -8.39 -10.97
C ALA A 33 0.03 -7.94 -11.41
N SER A 34 0.24 -6.63 -11.52
CA SER A 34 1.55 -6.02 -11.75
C SER A 34 2.02 -5.28 -10.50
N VAL A 35 3.31 -5.42 -10.16
CA VAL A 35 3.92 -4.71 -9.02
C VAL A 35 4.55 -3.42 -9.53
N HIS A 36 4.06 -2.28 -9.04
CA HIS A 36 4.64 -0.96 -9.32
C HIS A 36 5.23 -0.36 -8.04
N ARG A 37 6.45 0.19 -8.14
CA ARG A 37 7.11 0.90 -7.03
C ARG A 37 6.81 2.40 -7.13
N TYR A 38 6.37 3.01 -6.04
CA TYR A 38 6.13 4.45 -5.98
C TYR A 38 6.66 5.02 -4.65
N VAL A 39 6.92 6.34 -4.61
CA VAL A 39 7.36 7.02 -3.39
C VAL A 39 6.13 7.36 -2.54
N ASN A 40 5.96 6.66 -1.41
CA ASN A 40 4.84 6.87 -0.50
C ASN A 40 5.08 8.10 0.40
N LYS A 41 4.41 9.23 0.11
CA LYS A 41 4.45 10.45 0.95
C LYS A 41 3.56 10.37 2.20
N VAL A 42 2.63 9.43 2.29
CA VAL A 42 1.81 9.17 3.50
C VAL A 42 2.68 8.71 4.66
N ARG A 43 3.88 8.16 4.37
CA ARG A 43 4.90 7.78 5.34
C ARG A 43 5.27 8.89 6.33
N SER A 44 5.12 10.16 5.95
CA SER A 44 5.35 11.31 6.84
C SER A 44 4.13 11.73 7.66
N SER A 45 2.91 11.36 7.25
CA SER A 45 1.66 11.66 7.97
C SER A 45 1.30 10.61 9.02
N TYR A 46 1.97 9.47 9.01
CA TYR A 46 1.66 8.33 9.88
C TYR A 46 1.75 8.67 11.37
N SER A 47 2.45 9.74 11.75
CA SER A 47 2.45 10.26 13.12
C SER A 47 1.05 10.58 13.64
N LEU A 48 0.12 11.00 12.77
CA LEU A 48 -1.27 11.35 13.12
C LEU A 48 -2.17 10.12 13.29
N PHE A 49 -1.84 9.00 12.66
CA PHE A 49 -2.65 7.78 12.65
C PHE A 49 -2.05 6.64 13.49
N ARG A 50 -0.94 6.92 14.19
CA ARG A 50 -0.24 5.92 15.01
C ARG A 50 -0.96 5.74 16.33
N HIS A 51 -1.32 4.49 16.63
CA HIS A 51 -1.79 4.12 17.96
C HIS A 51 -0.57 4.01 18.88
N SER A 52 -0.38 4.98 19.77
CA SER A 52 0.78 5.02 20.69
C SER A 52 0.79 3.86 21.69
N ASP A 53 -0.37 3.25 21.90
CA ASP A 53 -0.63 2.36 23.03
C ASP A 53 -0.50 0.88 22.64
N ILE A 54 -0.12 0.58 21.40
CA ILE A 54 0.00 -0.77 20.85
C ILE A 54 1.48 -1.09 20.56
N ASP A 55 2.03 -2.09 21.26
CA ASP A 55 3.33 -2.67 20.90
C ASP A 55 3.12 -3.85 19.95
N LEU A 56 3.71 -3.78 18.75
CA LEU A 56 3.63 -4.85 17.74
C LEU A 56 4.20 -6.20 18.23
N LYS A 57 5.03 -6.19 19.28
CA LYS A 57 5.58 -7.41 19.88
C LYS A 57 4.51 -8.27 20.54
N ASP A 58 3.40 -7.66 20.99
CA ASP A 58 2.31 -8.37 21.65
C ASP A 58 1.42 -9.12 20.65
N PHE A 59 1.62 -8.90 19.34
CA PHE A 59 0.85 -9.49 18.25
C PHE A 59 1.75 -10.23 17.23
N PRO A 60 2.40 -11.34 17.62
CA PRO A 60 3.31 -12.07 16.74
C PRO A 60 2.61 -12.69 15.52
N ASP A 61 1.34 -13.05 15.66
CA ASP A 61 0.56 -13.81 14.66
C ASP A 61 -0.02 -12.94 13.54
N LEU A 62 0.31 -11.64 13.50
CA LEU A 62 -0.17 -10.76 12.44
C LEU A 62 0.32 -11.24 11.07
N PRO A 63 -0.55 -11.31 10.05
CA PRO A 63 -0.13 -11.73 8.73
C PRO A 63 0.87 -10.77 8.08
N SER A 64 1.69 -11.30 7.18
CA SER A 64 2.51 -10.49 6.29
C SER A 64 1.64 -9.82 5.23
N TYR A 65 2.10 -8.67 4.74
CA TYR A 65 1.42 -7.96 3.66
C TYR A 65 1.41 -8.84 2.39
N PRO A 66 0.28 -9.00 1.69
CA PRO A 66 0.16 -9.87 0.52
C PRO A 66 0.83 -9.24 -0.71
N SER A 67 2.17 -9.31 -0.77
CA SER A 67 2.96 -8.83 -1.91
C SER A 67 3.38 -9.94 -2.88
N TYR A 68 3.12 -11.21 -2.53
CA TYR A 68 3.50 -12.35 -3.36
C TYR A 68 2.51 -12.49 -4.53
N VAL A 69 3.04 -12.41 -5.74
CA VAL A 69 2.32 -12.75 -6.97
C VAL A 69 2.55 -14.25 -7.19
N SER A 70 1.47 -15.03 -7.20
CA SER A 70 1.53 -16.47 -7.43
C SER A 70 2.03 -16.79 -8.84
N GLU A 71 2.39 -18.05 -9.07
CA GLU A 71 2.83 -18.56 -10.38
C GLU A 71 1.80 -18.32 -11.50
N VAL A 72 0.54 -18.05 -11.14
CA VAL A 72 -0.58 -17.76 -12.05
C VAL A 72 -0.87 -16.25 -12.15
N LEU A 73 0.10 -15.38 -11.81
CA LEU A 73 -0.03 -13.91 -11.88
C LEU A 73 -1.16 -13.30 -11.02
N HIS A 74 -1.67 -14.05 -10.04
CA HIS A 74 -2.68 -13.59 -9.10
C HIS A 74 -2.06 -13.26 -7.74
N VAL A 75 -2.64 -12.29 -7.04
CA VAL A 75 -2.27 -11.99 -5.65
C VAL A 75 -3.44 -12.41 -4.78
N ASP A 76 -3.16 -13.19 -3.75
CA ASP A 76 -4.16 -13.58 -2.75
C ASP A 76 -4.50 -12.38 -1.87
N ARG A 77 -5.55 -11.66 -2.27
CA ARG A 77 -6.04 -10.46 -1.58
C ARG A 77 -7.07 -10.77 -0.49
N ILE A 78 -7.33 -12.04 -0.23
CA ILE A 78 -8.06 -12.52 0.95
C ILE A 78 -7.07 -13.29 1.82
N VAL A 79 -6.60 -12.63 2.88
CA VAL A 79 -5.67 -13.18 3.86
C VAL A 79 -6.47 -13.84 4.98
N GLY A 80 -6.05 -15.02 5.43
CA GLY A 80 -6.81 -15.85 6.38
C GLY A 80 -7.83 -16.77 5.69
N ASP A 81 -8.63 -17.48 6.49
CA ASP A 81 -9.66 -18.40 5.99
C ASP A 81 -11.02 -17.70 5.88
N VAL A 82 -11.79 -17.98 4.83
CA VAL A 82 -13.16 -17.45 4.68
C VAL A 82 -14.04 -18.48 3.98
N PRO A 83 -15.35 -18.47 4.22
CA PRO A 83 -16.28 -19.34 3.50
C PRO A 83 -16.15 -19.16 1.98
N ASN A 84 -16.02 -20.27 1.24
CA ASN A 84 -15.84 -20.28 -0.22
C ASN A 84 -14.66 -19.44 -0.74
N LYS A 85 -13.55 -19.39 0.00
CA LYS A 85 -12.36 -18.56 -0.33
C LYS A 85 -11.95 -18.56 -1.80
N SER A 86 -11.88 -19.71 -2.47
CA SER A 86 -11.49 -19.77 -3.89
C SER A 86 -12.42 -18.94 -4.79
N LYS A 87 -13.73 -19.09 -4.64
CA LYS A 87 -14.71 -18.32 -5.43
C LYS A 87 -14.70 -16.84 -5.05
N ALA A 88 -14.49 -16.54 -3.77
CA ALA A 88 -14.37 -15.18 -3.29
C ALA A 88 -13.12 -14.48 -3.84
N LEU A 89 -11.99 -15.19 -3.96
CA LEU A 89 -10.78 -14.70 -4.59
C LEU A 89 -11.00 -14.39 -6.07
N ASP A 90 -11.67 -15.27 -6.81
CA ASP A 90 -11.99 -15.04 -8.22
C ASP A 90 -12.90 -13.81 -8.40
N ALA A 91 -13.94 -13.69 -7.57
CA ALA A 91 -14.83 -12.54 -7.57
C ALA A 91 -14.07 -11.24 -7.21
N LEU A 92 -13.20 -11.28 -6.20
CA LEU A 92 -12.40 -10.14 -5.80
C LEU A 92 -11.40 -9.73 -6.89
N ALA A 93 -10.80 -10.68 -7.59
CA ALA A 93 -9.90 -10.41 -8.70
C ALA A 93 -10.65 -9.75 -9.88
N ALA A 94 -11.85 -10.23 -10.21
CA ALA A 94 -12.70 -9.62 -11.23
C ALA A 94 -13.11 -8.19 -10.86
N ARG A 95 -13.58 -7.96 -9.63
CA ARG A 95 -13.97 -6.63 -9.14
C ARG A 95 -12.81 -5.66 -9.05
N ASN A 96 -11.66 -6.10 -8.57
CA ASN A 96 -10.46 -5.27 -8.61
C ASN A 96 -10.05 -4.94 -10.05
N THR A 97 -10.21 -5.87 -11.00
CA THR A 97 -9.95 -5.56 -12.42
C THR A 97 -10.90 -4.50 -12.94
N GLU A 98 -12.19 -4.62 -12.63
CA GLU A 98 -13.23 -3.65 -12.97
C GLU A 98 -12.94 -2.24 -12.42
N LEU A 99 -12.64 -2.14 -11.13
CA LEU A 99 -12.29 -0.87 -10.47
C LEU A 99 -11.02 -0.21 -11.05
N ASN A 100 -10.16 -0.99 -11.71
CA ASN A 100 -8.91 -0.53 -12.30
C ASN A 100 -8.94 -0.43 -13.82
N GLN A 101 -10.11 -0.61 -14.45
CA GLN A 101 -10.27 -0.49 -15.90
C GLN A 101 -9.81 0.87 -16.42
N THR A 102 -9.25 0.84 -17.62
CA THR A 102 -8.76 2.00 -18.34
C THR A 102 -9.94 2.77 -18.92
N VAL A 103 -10.18 3.99 -18.43
CA VAL A 103 -11.20 4.92 -18.89
C VAL A 103 -10.55 6.16 -19.52
N PRO A 104 -11.24 6.89 -20.43
CA PRO A 104 -10.75 8.17 -20.93
C PRO A 104 -10.50 9.15 -19.79
N ASP A 105 -9.37 9.86 -19.83
CA ASP A 105 -9.05 10.89 -18.85
C ASP A 105 -9.88 12.15 -19.16
N PRO A 106 -10.80 12.58 -18.27
CA PRO A 106 -11.63 13.76 -18.49
C PRO A 106 -10.80 15.06 -18.50
N ASP A 107 -9.65 15.08 -17.82
CA ASP A 107 -8.78 16.25 -17.70
C ASP A 107 -7.77 16.34 -18.87
N HIS A 108 -7.47 15.20 -19.52
CA HIS A 108 -6.53 15.13 -20.64
C HIS A 108 -7.11 14.41 -21.87
N PRO A 109 -7.74 15.14 -22.80
CA PRO A 109 -8.30 14.57 -24.02
C PRO A 109 -7.29 13.73 -24.80
N GLY A 110 -7.65 12.49 -25.13
CA GLY A 110 -6.79 11.54 -25.86
C GLY A 110 -5.84 10.72 -24.98
N LYS A 111 -5.84 10.95 -23.66
CA LYS A 111 -5.17 10.06 -22.69
C LYS A 111 -6.20 9.20 -21.97
N THR A 112 -5.70 8.11 -21.39
CA THR A 112 -6.50 7.22 -20.56
C THR A 112 -5.94 7.18 -19.14
N MET A 113 -6.82 6.93 -18.18
CA MET A 113 -6.50 6.72 -16.77
C MET A 113 -7.22 5.49 -16.25
N SER A 114 -6.69 4.83 -15.21
CA SER A 114 -7.48 3.80 -14.52
C SER A 114 -8.56 4.48 -13.69
N TRP A 115 -9.77 3.90 -13.70
CA TRP A 115 -10.98 4.52 -13.17
C TRP A 115 -10.90 4.89 -11.67
N LYS A 116 -10.78 3.90 -10.78
CA LYS A 116 -10.70 4.14 -9.33
C LYS A 116 -9.29 3.99 -8.78
N GLN A 117 -8.45 3.16 -9.41
CA GLN A 117 -7.08 2.90 -8.94
C GLN A 117 -7.06 2.41 -7.48
N VAL A 118 -7.99 1.53 -7.10
CA VAL A 118 -8.12 1.00 -5.73
C VAL A 118 -7.84 -0.50 -5.72
N ASN A 119 -7.23 -0.96 -4.63
CA ASN A 119 -6.93 -2.37 -4.40
C ASN A 119 -7.65 -2.83 -3.13
N LEU A 120 -8.66 -3.67 -3.27
CA LEU A 120 -9.42 -4.22 -2.15
C LEU A 120 -8.72 -5.45 -1.59
N ILE A 121 -8.51 -5.44 -0.27
CA ILE A 121 -7.88 -6.52 0.49
C ILE A 121 -8.75 -6.85 1.71
N PHE A 122 -9.06 -8.13 1.89
CA PHE A 122 -9.75 -8.64 3.07
C PHE A 122 -8.78 -9.42 3.94
N VAL A 123 -8.85 -9.24 5.26
CA VAL A 123 -7.97 -9.91 6.22
C VAL A 123 -8.82 -10.49 7.34
N ASN A 124 -9.03 -11.80 7.32
CA ASN A 124 -9.56 -12.51 8.48
C ASN A 124 -8.41 -12.76 9.46
N MET A 125 -8.52 -12.17 10.65
CA MET A 125 -7.51 -12.30 11.71
C MET A 125 -7.58 -13.62 12.47
N GLY A 126 -8.68 -14.36 12.36
CA GLY A 126 -8.99 -15.52 13.18
C GLY A 126 -10.22 -15.30 14.05
N THR A 127 -10.70 -16.36 14.68
CA THR A 127 -11.95 -16.36 15.46
C THR A 127 -11.73 -15.82 16.87
N ASP A 128 -12.69 -15.05 17.39
CA ASP A 128 -12.71 -14.56 18.79
C ASP A 128 -11.46 -13.77 19.22
N LEU A 129 -10.84 -13.07 18.27
CA LEU A 129 -9.75 -12.14 18.56
C LEU A 129 -10.27 -10.75 18.90
N PRO A 130 -9.56 -9.98 19.72
CA PRO A 130 -10.00 -8.65 20.11
C PRO A 130 -9.58 -7.59 19.06
N GLN A 131 -10.26 -6.43 19.07
CA GLN A 131 -10.17 -5.42 18.01
C GLN A 131 -8.76 -4.82 17.85
N GLU A 132 -7.93 -4.89 18.88
CA GLU A 132 -6.55 -4.39 18.89
C GLU A 132 -5.70 -5.05 17.80
N TYR A 133 -6.04 -6.27 17.36
CA TYR A 133 -5.40 -6.91 16.22
C TYR A 133 -5.60 -6.12 14.91
N GLY A 134 -6.75 -5.46 14.74
CA GLY A 134 -7.03 -4.61 13.59
C GLY A 134 -6.16 -3.36 13.57
N TYR A 135 -6.01 -2.70 14.72
CA TYR A 135 -5.12 -1.55 14.87
C TYR A 135 -3.65 -1.95 14.72
N ALA A 136 -3.24 -3.06 15.33
CA ALA A 136 -1.88 -3.59 15.21
C ALA A 136 -1.55 -3.97 13.75
N LEU A 137 -2.52 -4.49 12.99
CA LEU A 137 -2.36 -4.75 11.56
C LEU A 137 -2.13 -3.46 10.77
N GLN A 138 -2.95 -2.42 11.01
CA GLN A 138 -2.77 -1.10 10.39
C GLN A 138 -1.36 -0.55 10.67
N ASP A 139 -0.88 -0.70 11.91
CA ASP A 139 0.44 -0.29 12.35
C ASP A 139 1.59 -1.09 11.72
N LYS A 140 1.41 -2.41 11.57
CA LYS A 140 2.35 -3.28 10.86
C LYS A 140 2.40 -2.94 9.37
N TRP A 141 1.25 -2.60 8.78
CA TRP A 141 1.08 -2.32 7.36
C TRP A 141 1.18 -0.83 7.02
N LYS A 142 1.74 0.00 7.90
CA LYS A 142 1.96 1.45 7.69
C LYS A 142 2.75 1.85 6.43
N ASN A 143 3.39 0.89 5.77
CA ASN A 143 4.08 1.07 4.50
C ASN A 143 3.33 0.43 3.30
N GLY A 144 2.06 0.07 3.48
CA GLY A 144 1.19 -0.51 2.45
C GLY A 144 0.91 0.43 1.29
N ASN A 145 0.18 -0.05 0.29
CA ASN A 145 -0.07 0.74 -0.90
C ASN A 145 -1.02 1.91 -0.60
N LYS A 146 -0.75 3.13 -1.09
CA LYS A 146 -1.65 4.30 -0.89
C LYS A 146 -3.07 4.00 -1.40
N ASN A 147 -3.15 3.16 -2.42
CA ASN A 147 -4.36 2.78 -3.12
C ASN A 147 -5.07 1.57 -2.50
N ASP A 148 -4.57 1.02 -1.40
CA ASP A 148 -5.23 -0.11 -0.75
C ASP A 148 -6.43 0.36 0.10
N PHE A 149 -7.49 -0.43 0.01
CA PHE A 149 -8.60 -0.40 0.93
C PHE A 149 -8.64 -1.76 1.63
N ILE A 150 -8.25 -1.77 2.90
CA ILE A 150 -8.09 -2.97 3.70
C ILE A 150 -9.27 -3.10 4.65
N VAL A 151 -9.91 -4.26 4.66
CA VAL A 151 -10.96 -4.62 5.61
C VAL A 151 -10.44 -5.78 6.44
N SER A 152 -10.03 -5.49 7.67
CA SER A 152 -9.69 -6.54 8.65
C SER A 152 -10.89 -6.85 9.54
N PHE A 153 -11.05 -8.11 9.89
CA PHE A 153 -12.17 -8.55 10.72
C PHE A 153 -11.82 -9.82 11.50
N SER A 154 -12.57 -10.06 12.56
CA SER A 154 -12.56 -11.31 13.33
C SER A 154 -14.00 -11.81 13.49
N PRO A 155 -14.34 -12.99 12.96
CA PRO A 155 -15.62 -13.61 13.23
C PRO A 155 -15.66 -14.17 14.65
N ALA A 156 -16.87 -14.26 15.20
CA ALA A 156 -17.17 -15.02 16.39
C ALA A 156 -17.32 -16.50 16.08
N SER A 157 -17.22 -17.34 17.13
CA SER A 157 -17.43 -18.79 17.00
C SER A 157 -18.81 -19.18 16.44
N ASP A 158 -19.83 -18.30 16.53
CA ASP A 158 -21.18 -18.51 15.99
C ASP A 158 -21.35 -18.02 14.53
N GLY A 159 -20.32 -17.39 13.96
CA GLY A 159 -20.32 -16.85 12.61
C GLY A 159 -20.75 -15.37 12.49
N SER A 160 -21.13 -14.71 13.59
CA SER A 160 -21.29 -13.25 13.61
C SER A 160 -19.92 -12.56 13.53
N MET A 161 -19.87 -11.25 13.28
CA MET A 161 -18.61 -10.51 13.39
C MET A 161 -18.42 -10.01 14.82
N ASN A 162 -17.27 -10.30 15.43
CA ASN A 162 -16.90 -9.68 16.71
C ASN A 162 -16.50 -8.22 16.52
N TRP A 163 -15.71 -7.97 15.48
CA TRP A 163 -15.34 -6.63 15.06
C TRP A 163 -14.92 -6.63 13.60
N VAL A 164 -15.04 -5.46 12.99
CA VAL A 164 -14.57 -5.14 11.65
C VAL A 164 -13.83 -3.81 11.74
N HIS A 165 -12.67 -3.72 11.12
CA HIS A 165 -11.86 -2.51 11.04
C HIS A 165 -11.47 -2.27 9.58
N ALA A 166 -12.13 -1.29 8.95
CA ALA A 166 -11.79 -0.88 7.59
C ALA A 166 -10.85 0.32 7.64
N PHE A 167 -9.68 0.19 7.02
CA PHE A 167 -8.73 1.28 6.92
C PHE A 167 -8.16 1.41 5.51
N SER A 168 -7.87 2.65 5.14
CA SER A 168 -7.20 3.01 3.90
C SER A 168 -6.29 4.20 4.18
N TRP A 169 -5.24 4.31 3.39
CA TRP A 169 -4.31 5.44 3.41
C TRP A 169 -4.84 6.66 2.64
N SER A 170 -6.09 6.59 2.21
CA SER A 170 -6.88 7.69 1.65
C SER A 170 -7.98 8.14 2.63
N GLU A 171 -8.33 9.43 2.59
CA GLU A 171 -9.40 10.01 3.42
C GLU A 171 -10.77 9.72 2.80
N VAL A 172 -11.33 8.55 3.10
CA VAL A 172 -12.71 8.16 2.77
C VAL A 172 -13.37 7.59 4.03
N ASP A 173 -13.52 8.42 5.06
CA ASP A 173 -13.88 7.95 6.40
C ASP A 173 -15.32 7.43 6.48
N ILE A 174 -16.25 8.01 5.72
CA ILE A 174 -17.64 7.54 5.65
C ILE A 174 -17.71 6.13 5.08
N LEU A 175 -17.02 5.86 3.96
CA LEU A 175 -16.96 4.52 3.35
C LEU A 175 -16.39 3.48 4.32
N LYS A 176 -15.41 3.85 5.16
CA LYS A 176 -14.85 2.94 6.16
C LYS A 176 -15.89 2.54 7.20
N LEU A 177 -16.74 3.47 7.64
CA LEU A 177 -17.79 3.22 8.61
C LEU A 177 -18.92 2.38 7.98
N GLU A 178 -19.38 2.73 6.79
CA GLU A 178 -20.45 1.98 6.11
C GLU A 178 -20.04 0.52 5.81
N VAL A 179 -18.78 0.29 5.42
CA VAL A 179 -18.26 -1.07 5.22
C VAL A 179 -18.20 -1.83 6.55
N GLN A 180 -17.82 -1.17 7.64
CA GLN A 180 -17.80 -1.80 8.97
C GLN A 180 -19.20 -2.18 9.42
N ASP A 181 -20.15 -1.26 9.34
CA ASP A 181 -21.55 -1.48 9.72
C ASP A 181 -22.15 -2.62 8.89
N TYR A 182 -21.92 -2.62 7.57
CA TYR A 182 -22.39 -3.70 6.69
C TYR A 182 -21.86 -5.08 7.08
N LEU A 183 -20.55 -5.23 7.31
CA LEU A 183 -19.99 -6.54 7.70
C LEU A 183 -20.41 -6.93 9.12
N MET A 184 -20.57 -5.97 10.03
CA MET A 184 -21.06 -6.21 11.39
C MET A 184 -22.50 -6.73 11.39
N GLU A 185 -23.36 -6.19 10.52
CA GLU A 185 -24.75 -6.64 10.37
C GLU A 185 -24.86 -7.99 9.65
N GLN A 186 -24.08 -8.18 8.58
CA GLN A 186 -24.17 -9.36 7.72
C GLN A 186 -23.53 -10.61 8.33
N GLY A 187 -22.47 -10.46 9.13
CA GLY A 187 -21.67 -11.60 9.59
C GLY A 187 -20.77 -12.18 8.49
N ALA A 188 -20.00 -13.22 8.82
CA ALA A 188 -19.16 -13.91 7.83
C ALA A 188 -20.00 -14.76 6.85
N GLY A 189 -21.20 -15.14 7.28
CA GLY A 189 -22.15 -15.93 6.50
C GLY A 189 -21.61 -17.30 6.10
N GLN A 190 -22.33 -17.96 5.19
CA GLN A 190 -21.92 -19.23 4.57
C GLN A 190 -21.19 -19.03 3.24
N ASP A 191 -21.29 -17.83 2.66
CA ASP A 191 -20.67 -17.47 1.39
C ASP A 191 -20.13 -16.05 1.44
N PHE A 192 -18.84 -15.89 1.16
CA PHE A 192 -18.16 -14.60 1.22
C PHE A 192 -18.23 -13.82 -0.11
N VAL A 193 -18.66 -14.47 -1.21
CA VAL A 193 -18.77 -13.85 -2.54
C VAL A 193 -19.72 -12.63 -2.56
N PRO A 194 -20.92 -12.67 -1.95
CA PRO A 194 -21.83 -11.51 -1.91
C PRO A 194 -21.22 -10.32 -1.17
N ILE A 195 -20.50 -10.58 -0.07
CA ILE A 195 -19.81 -9.55 0.73
C ILE A 195 -18.78 -8.85 -0.14
N VAL A 196 -17.93 -9.61 -0.83
CA VAL A 196 -16.92 -9.06 -1.76
C VAL A 196 -17.58 -8.16 -2.82
N ASN A 197 -18.66 -8.62 -3.44
CA ASN A 197 -19.36 -7.87 -4.47
C ASN A 197 -19.98 -6.57 -3.94
N HIS A 198 -20.61 -6.63 -2.76
CA HIS A 198 -21.27 -5.46 -2.19
C HIS A 198 -20.25 -4.41 -1.74
N VAL A 199 -19.18 -4.82 -1.07
CA VAL A 199 -18.09 -3.92 -0.69
C VAL A 199 -17.42 -3.31 -1.92
N ALA A 200 -17.19 -4.10 -2.96
CA ALA A 200 -16.66 -3.57 -4.22
C ALA A 200 -17.58 -2.53 -4.86
N GLN A 201 -18.90 -2.70 -4.77
CA GLN A 201 -19.88 -1.73 -5.24
C GLN A 201 -19.86 -0.44 -4.40
N MET A 202 -19.87 -0.54 -3.07
CA MET A 202 -19.76 0.63 -2.18
C MET A 202 -18.48 1.43 -2.48
N VAL A 203 -17.37 0.72 -2.71
CA VAL A 203 -16.10 1.33 -3.12
C VAL A 203 -16.21 1.95 -4.51
N ALA A 204 -16.86 1.31 -5.48
CA ALA A 204 -17.09 1.90 -6.80
C ALA A 204 -17.87 3.23 -6.71
N ASP A 205 -18.90 3.28 -5.85
CA ASP A 205 -19.81 4.41 -5.76
C ASP A 205 -19.21 5.57 -4.96
N GLN A 206 -18.56 5.28 -3.83
CA GLN A 206 -18.15 6.30 -2.85
C GLN A 206 -16.65 6.59 -2.81
N PHE A 207 -15.80 5.72 -3.38
CA PHE A 207 -14.36 5.95 -3.34
C PHE A 207 -13.97 7.11 -4.26
N VAL A 208 -13.50 8.20 -3.64
CA VAL A 208 -12.94 9.37 -4.32
C VAL A 208 -11.43 9.41 -4.09
N ARG A 209 -10.67 9.29 -5.17
CA ARG A 209 -9.21 9.37 -5.12
C ARG A 209 -8.78 10.84 -4.97
N LYS A 210 -8.04 11.15 -3.90
CA LYS A 210 -7.32 12.44 -3.79
C LYS A 210 -6.12 12.51 -4.73
N GLN A 211 -5.99 13.62 -5.46
CA GLN A 211 -4.83 13.87 -6.31
C GLN A 211 -3.60 14.16 -5.43
N PHE A 212 -2.41 13.93 -5.97
CA PHE A 212 -1.16 14.10 -5.21
C PHE A 212 -0.95 15.55 -4.73
N ALA A 213 -1.53 16.52 -5.43
CA ALA A 213 -1.53 17.92 -5.07
C ALA A 213 -2.31 18.23 -3.78
N ASP A 214 -3.33 17.43 -3.45
CA ASP A 214 -4.15 17.62 -2.26
C ASP A 214 -3.35 17.37 -0.99
N PHE A 215 -2.24 16.62 -1.06
CA PHE A 215 -1.38 16.30 0.09
C PHE A 215 -0.37 17.40 0.42
N ASN A 216 -0.46 18.58 -0.20
CA ASN A 216 0.45 19.70 0.06
C ASN A 216 0.37 20.26 1.50
N TYR A 217 -0.68 19.93 2.27
CA TYR A 217 -0.80 20.29 3.69
C TYR A 217 -0.02 19.35 4.63
N LEU A 218 0.39 18.17 4.16
CA LEU A 218 1.33 17.32 4.89
C LEU A 218 2.71 17.96 4.80
N GLN A 219 2.93 18.99 5.61
CA GLN A 219 4.26 19.51 5.87
C GLN A 219 5.09 18.34 6.39
N ILE A 220 6.13 17.99 5.63
CA ILE A 220 7.10 16.99 6.07
C ILE A 220 7.77 17.59 7.30
N GLU A 221 7.32 17.20 8.49
CA GLU A 221 8.03 17.51 9.72
C GLU A 221 9.42 16.89 9.60
N VAL A 222 10.40 17.75 9.38
CA VAL A 222 11.79 17.32 9.30
C VAL A 222 12.17 16.79 10.68
N SER A 223 12.57 15.52 10.76
CA SER A 223 13.03 14.92 12.02
C SER A 223 14.07 15.82 12.69
N ASN A 224 14.01 15.95 14.02
CA ASN A 224 14.99 16.73 14.79
C ASN A 224 16.44 16.38 14.39
N THR A 225 16.72 15.10 14.12
CA THR A 225 18.03 14.64 13.64
C THR A 225 18.41 15.25 12.29
N SER A 226 17.46 15.33 11.36
CA SER A 226 17.67 15.96 10.05
C SER A 226 17.89 17.46 10.18
N THR A 227 17.18 18.13 11.08
CA THR A 227 17.40 19.56 11.39
C THR A 227 18.81 19.81 11.92
N TYR A 228 19.28 18.99 12.88
CA TYR A 228 20.65 19.09 13.38
C TYR A 228 21.71 18.79 12.30
N MET A 229 21.45 17.83 11.40
CA MET A 229 22.34 17.56 10.27
C MET A 229 22.41 18.74 9.29
N ILE A 230 21.28 19.38 8.98
CA ILE A 230 21.23 20.55 8.10
C ILE A 230 22.01 21.70 8.73
N TRP A 231 21.78 22.00 10.01
CA TRP A 231 22.50 23.04 10.74
C TRP A 231 24.01 22.74 10.80
N GLY A 232 24.39 21.49 11.03
CA GLY A 232 25.78 21.04 11.01
C GLY A 232 26.44 21.26 9.64
N LEU A 233 25.73 20.94 8.56
CA LEU A 233 26.21 21.15 7.20
C LEU A 233 26.38 22.65 6.89
N GLU A 234 25.40 23.49 7.23
CA GLU A 234 25.45 24.94 7.04
C GLU A 234 26.61 25.57 7.81
N MET A 235 26.77 25.22 9.08
CA MET A 235 27.89 25.69 9.91
C MET A 235 29.24 25.22 9.36
N SER A 236 29.33 24.01 8.81
CA SER A 236 30.56 23.52 8.18
C SER A 236 30.93 24.33 6.92
N LEU A 237 29.93 24.68 6.10
CA LEU A 237 30.13 25.49 4.89
C LEU A 237 30.55 26.92 5.24
N LEU A 238 29.91 27.52 6.25
CA LEU A 238 30.28 28.84 6.78
C LEU A 238 31.69 28.83 7.37
N GLY A 239 32.03 27.81 8.16
CA GLY A 239 33.37 27.61 8.72
C GLY A 239 34.43 27.48 7.62
N PHE A 240 34.16 26.68 6.59
CA PHE A 240 35.06 26.53 5.45
C PHE A 240 35.23 27.83 4.65
N TYR A 241 34.14 28.56 4.43
CA TYR A 241 34.18 29.87 3.77
C TYR A 241 35.02 30.88 4.57
N MET A 242 34.80 30.96 5.87
CA MET A 242 35.51 31.85 6.79
C MET A 242 37.01 31.51 6.83
N TYR A 243 37.35 30.21 6.93
CA TYR A 243 38.72 29.74 6.85
C TYR A 243 39.40 30.14 5.54
N ARG A 244 38.73 29.97 4.39
CA ARG A 244 39.28 30.41 3.09
C ARG A 244 39.48 31.92 3.04
N ARG A 245 38.56 32.71 3.59
CA ARG A 245 38.69 34.18 3.66
C ARG A 245 39.87 34.61 4.53
N ILE A 246 39.99 34.06 5.74
CA ILE A 246 41.10 34.34 6.67
C ILE A 246 42.44 33.94 6.05
N ARG A 247 42.53 32.74 5.47
CA ARG A 247 43.76 32.26 4.82
C ARG A 247 44.16 33.15 3.64
N THR A 248 43.19 33.61 2.85
CA THR A 248 43.44 34.55 1.73
C THR A 248 43.92 35.90 2.25
N PHE A 249 43.30 36.43 3.31
CA PHE A 249 43.71 37.69 3.94
C PHE A 249 45.13 37.60 4.51
N LEU A 250 45.45 36.54 5.26
CA LEU A 250 46.79 36.31 5.81
C LEU A 250 47.85 36.13 4.70
N ARG A 251 47.52 35.45 3.60
CA ARG A 251 48.42 35.33 2.43
C ARG A 251 48.68 36.67 1.75
N ARG A 252 47.66 37.54 1.62
CA ARG A 252 47.82 38.90 1.07
C ARG A 252 48.70 39.74 1.99
N ARG A 253 48.48 39.69 3.31
CA ARG A 253 49.29 40.43 4.29
C ARG A 253 50.75 39.99 4.30
N ARG A 254 51.06 38.69 4.18
CA ARG A 254 52.46 38.22 4.07
C ARG A 254 53.14 38.67 2.78
N ARG A 255 52.43 38.73 1.66
CA ARG A 255 52.99 39.15 0.36
C ARG A 255 53.37 40.64 0.32
N ASN A 256 52.65 41.47 1.05
CA ASN A 256 52.94 42.91 1.16
C ASN A 256 54.12 43.24 2.11
N ILE A 257 54.64 42.26 2.86
CA ILE A 257 55.78 42.45 3.78
C ILE A 257 57.12 42.09 3.10
N THR A 258 57.10 41.45 1.93
CA THR A 258 58.30 40.96 1.21
C THR A 258 58.75 41.82 0.03
N PHE A 259 58.25 43.04 -0.13
CA PHE A 259 58.72 44.00 -1.14
C PHE A 259 59.21 45.28 -0.44
N ASP A 260 60.33 45.16 0.24
CA ASP A 260 61.18 46.29 0.68
C ASP A 260 62.56 45.71 0.98
N TYR A 261 63.33 45.45 -0.09
CA TYR A 261 64.80 45.36 -0.11
C TYR A 261 65.29 45.62 -1.53
#